data_AF-A0A6A0HBJ8-F1
#
_entry.id   AF-A0A6A0HBJ8-F1
#
_cell.length_a   1.000
_cell.length_b   1.000
_cell.length_c   1.000
_cell.angle_alpha   90.00
_cell.angle_beta   90.00
_cell.angle_gamma   90.00
#
_symmetry.space_group_name_H-M   'P 1'
#
loop_
_entity.id
_entity.type
_entity.pdbx_description
1 polymer ?
#
loop_
_entity_poly.entity_id
_entity_poly.type
_entity_poly.pdbx_seq_one_letter_code
_entity_poly.pdbx_strand_id
1 'polypeptide(L)'
;MQDLTNKKHVDHLPVLVSGKGAVQLLGVPTLAKGTGRAQCDAVVALLREWGIEDCVAALCFDMTASNTGHHGGTCVLVEWSEFLDRGRFSDGYSDPEVAASDRVTVPIAETAAVQKLPLLGGMAPGAMHHARWMAKAIYSIKVWLFQKQFKLTPGERRGLASVAIFTALVYARAWTEAPFAAIAPRNDLELLKALDAFEYIDPDLAKDARNKMEGHLWYLSKELISLSLFHDKVPLETKKKIMTAIQEREGDAEHQKRPVFPSEYNRLLTKDEEQLQFLLQAIVDHRKQYPDSRKSTVARTGRQ
;
A
#
# COMPACT_ATOMS: atom_id res chain seq x y z
N MET A 1 -5.98 -1.28 -30.17
CA MET A 1 -5.39 -1.63 -31.49
C MET A 1 -6.55 -1.90 -32.43
N GLN A 2 -6.45 -1.67 -33.75
CA GLN A 2 -7.55 -2.06 -34.64
C GLN A 2 -7.61 -3.59 -34.73
N ASP A 3 -8.82 -4.16 -34.65
CA ASP A 3 -9.07 -5.57 -34.95
C ASP A 3 -8.52 -5.90 -36.35
N LEU A 4 -7.88 -7.06 -36.50
CA LEU A 4 -7.35 -7.57 -37.79
C LEU A 4 -8.43 -7.65 -38.88
N THR A 5 -9.71 -7.54 -38.50
CA THR A 5 -10.87 -7.56 -39.39
C THR A 5 -11.58 -6.21 -39.58
N ASN A 6 -11.05 -5.13 -39.01
CA ASN A 6 -11.39 -3.74 -39.32
C ASN A 6 -12.88 -3.37 -39.20
N LYS A 7 -13.39 -3.11 -37.98
CA LYS A 7 -14.55 -2.20 -37.70
C LYS A 7 -14.90 -1.90 -36.24
N LYS A 8 -14.20 -2.42 -35.21
CA LYS A 8 -14.45 -2.06 -33.80
C LYS A 8 -13.15 -1.82 -33.03
N HIS A 9 -13.16 -0.85 -32.12
CA HIS A 9 -12.06 -0.64 -31.17
C HIS A 9 -12.12 -1.76 -30.13
N VAL A 10 -11.09 -2.61 -30.10
CA VAL A 10 -10.95 -3.70 -29.15
C VAL A 10 -9.63 -3.56 -28.40
N ASP A 11 -9.61 -4.06 -27.18
CA ASP A 11 -8.42 -4.11 -26.33
C ASP A 11 -7.84 -5.53 -26.37
N HIS A 12 -6.52 -5.65 -26.35
CA HIS A 12 -5.84 -6.95 -26.28
C HIS A 12 -5.09 -7.01 -24.96
N LEU A 13 -5.21 -8.13 -24.25
CA LEU A 13 -4.56 -8.33 -22.95
C LEU A 13 -3.58 -9.50 -23.05
N PRO A 14 -2.28 -9.26 -23.27
CA PRO A 14 -1.27 -10.31 -23.19
C PRO A 14 -1.13 -10.80 -21.75
N VAL A 15 -1.26 -12.11 -21.53
CA VAL A 15 -1.08 -12.74 -20.20
C VAL A 15 0.14 -13.63 -20.23
N LEU A 16 1.15 -13.30 -19.42
CA LEU A 16 2.39 -14.04 -19.31
C LEU A 16 2.55 -14.62 -17.90
N VAL A 17 3.13 -15.81 -17.82
CA VAL A 17 3.57 -16.44 -16.57
C VAL A 17 5.07 -16.64 -16.60
N SER A 18 5.73 -16.34 -15.49
CA SER A 18 7.16 -16.55 -15.32
C SER A 18 7.45 -17.46 -14.13
N GLY A 19 8.45 -18.33 -14.27
CA GLY A 19 8.82 -19.29 -13.22
C GLY A 19 10.02 -20.15 -13.64
N LYS A 20 10.86 -20.54 -12.68
CA LYS A 20 12.07 -21.39 -12.89
C LYS A 20 12.99 -20.91 -14.04
N GLY A 21 13.12 -19.60 -14.22
CA GLY A 21 13.96 -19.00 -15.25
C GLY A 21 13.34 -18.96 -16.66
N ALA A 22 12.07 -19.33 -16.81
CA ALA A 22 11.34 -19.26 -18.07
C ALA A 22 10.18 -18.24 -18.00
N VAL A 23 9.76 -17.76 -19.17
CA VAL A 23 8.57 -16.92 -19.36
C VAL A 23 7.73 -17.54 -20.48
N GLN A 24 6.45 -17.77 -20.21
CA GLN A 24 5.49 -18.36 -21.13
C GLN A 24 4.33 -17.37 -21.36
N LEU A 25 3.98 -17.14 -22.63
CA LEU A 25 2.75 -16.45 -23.00
C LEU A 25 1.61 -17.46 -22.94
N LEU A 26 0.61 -17.22 -22.09
CA LEU A 26 -0.57 -18.07 -22.00
C LEU A 26 -1.58 -17.76 -23.11
N GLY A 27 -1.72 -16.47 -23.46
CA GLY A 27 -2.62 -16.02 -24.50
C GLY A 27 -2.67 -14.50 -24.63
N VAL A 28 -3.36 -14.03 -25.67
CA VAL A 28 -3.65 -12.61 -25.91
C VAL A 28 -5.15 -12.41 -26.15
N PRO A 29 -6.00 -12.59 -25.12
CA PRO A 29 -7.44 -12.42 -25.22
C PRO A 29 -7.81 -11.05 -25.78
N THR A 30 -8.76 -11.06 -26.70
CA THR A 30 -9.40 -9.87 -27.24
C THR A 30 -10.58 -9.49 -26.36
N LEU A 31 -10.56 -8.28 -25.83
CA LEU A 31 -11.58 -7.73 -24.94
C LEU A 31 -12.37 -6.66 -25.70
N ALA A 32 -13.69 -6.68 -25.55
CA ALA A 32 -14.55 -5.62 -26.09
C ALA A 32 -14.27 -4.26 -25.43
N LYS A 33 -13.88 -4.27 -24.15
CA LYS A 33 -13.41 -3.13 -23.35
C LYS A 33 -12.43 -3.63 -22.29
N GLY A 34 -11.35 -2.89 -22.05
CA GLY A 34 -10.34 -3.19 -21.03
C GLY A 34 -10.76 -2.84 -19.60
N THR A 35 -12.01 -3.13 -19.21
CA THR A 35 -12.46 -2.96 -17.81
C THR A 35 -11.82 -4.01 -16.91
N GLY A 36 -11.64 -3.72 -15.62
CA GLY A 36 -10.98 -4.65 -14.70
C GLY A 36 -11.68 -6.00 -14.58
N ARG A 37 -13.02 -6.02 -14.69
CA ARG A 37 -13.79 -7.28 -14.71
C ARG A 37 -13.53 -8.11 -15.97
N ALA A 38 -13.56 -7.49 -17.15
CA ALA A 38 -13.31 -8.20 -18.41
C ALA A 38 -11.89 -8.77 -18.47
N GLN A 39 -10.91 -8.02 -17.96
CA GLN A 39 -9.54 -8.50 -17.83
C GLN A 39 -9.43 -9.65 -16.81
N CYS A 40 -10.09 -9.54 -15.64
CA CYS A 40 -10.09 -10.58 -14.60
C CYS A 40 -10.63 -11.90 -15.15
N ASP A 41 -11.81 -11.87 -15.76
CA ASP A 41 -12.46 -13.06 -16.31
C ASP A 41 -11.56 -13.73 -17.37
N ALA A 42 -10.88 -12.94 -18.21
CA ALA A 42 -9.94 -13.45 -19.21
C ALA A 42 -8.65 -14.06 -18.61
N VAL A 43 -8.08 -13.44 -17.56
CA VAL A 43 -6.90 -13.97 -16.85
C VAL A 43 -7.25 -15.28 -16.15
N VAL A 44 -8.34 -15.32 -15.39
CA VAL A 44 -8.78 -16.53 -14.68
C VAL A 44 -9.08 -17.67 -15.65
N ALA A 45 -9.73 -17.38 -16.79
CA ALA A 45 -9.98 -18.39 -17.82
C ALA A 45 -8.68 -19.01 -18.36
N LEU A 46 -7.66 -18.19 -18.65
CA LEU A 46 -6.37 -18.69 -19.13
C LEU A 46 -5.61 -19.49 -18.06
N LEU A 47 -5.65 -19.05 -16.79
CA LEU A 47 -5.02 -19.81 -15.71
C LEU A 47 -5.65 -21.19 -15.54
N ARG A 48 -6.98 -21.28 -15.63
CA ARG A 48 -7.77 -22.52 -15.58
C ARG A 48 -7.53 -23.41 -16.79
N GLU A 49 -7.49 -22.84 -17.99
CA GLU A 49 -7.18 -23.58 -19.22
C GLU A 49 -5.80 -24.26 -19.15
N TRP A 50 -4.82 -23.58 -18.55
CA TRP A 50 -3.48 -24.11 -18.35
C TRP A 50 -3.32 -24.96 -17.08
N GLY A 51 -4.34 -25.02 -16.21
CA GLY A 51 -4.33 -25.77 -14.95
C GLY A 51 -3.29 -25.27 -13.94
N ILE A 52 -3.02 -23.96 -13.93
CA ILE A 52 -1.98 -23.35 -13.10
C ILE A 52 -2.52 -22.34 -12.08
N GLU A 53 -3.84 -22.25 -11.88
CA GLU A 53 -4.43 -21.30 -10.92
C GLU A 53 -3.90 -21.48 -9.47
N ASP A 54 -3.55 -22.70 -9.07
CA ASP A 54 -2.96 -23.01 -7.76
C ASP A 54 -1.47 -22.68 -7.66
N CYS A 55 -0.82 -22.40 -8.79
CA CYS A 55 0.62 -22.14 -8.85
C CYS A 55 0.96 -20.64 -8.90
N VAL A 56 -0.04 -19.76 -9.02
CA VAL A 56 0.18 -18.31 -9.12
C VAL A 56 0.58 -17.73 -7.77
N ALA A 57 1.84 -17.38 -7.62
CA ALA A 57 2.36 -16.77 -6.40
C ALA A 57 2.20 -15.24 -6.36
N ALA A 58 2.18 -14.58 -7.53
CA ALA A 58 2.09 -13.13 -7.64
C ALA A 58 1.55 -12.71 -9.02
N LEU A 59 0.95 -11.52 -9.07
CA LEU A 59 0.51 -10.86 -10.30
C LEU A 59 1.31 -9.57 -10.50
N CYS A 60 1.74 -9.32 -11.74
CA CYS A 60 2.45 -8.10 -12.13
C CYS A 60 1.77 -7.46 -13.34
N PHE A 61 1.40 -6.19 -13.21
CA PHE A 61 0.61 -5.45 -14.21
C PHE A 61 0.90 -3.95 -14.09
N ASP A 62 0.55 -3.17 -15.12
CA ASP A 62 0.65 -1.72 -15.10
C ASP A 62 -0.40 -1.08 -14.16
N MET A 63 -0.06 0.04 -13.51
CA MET A 63 -0.93 0.72 -12.53
C MET A 63 -2.02 1.58 -13.20
N THR A 64 -2.82 0.96 -14.06
CA THR A 64 -4.04 1.60 -14.59
C THR A 64 -5.21 1.32 -13.66
N ALA A 65 -6.19 2.22 -13.62
CA ALA A 65 -7.36 2.06 -12.75
C ALA A 65 -8.17 0.78 -13.05
N SER A 66 -8.13 0.30 -14.30
CA SER A 66 -8.69 -0.99 -14.69
C SER A 66 -8.00 -2.15 -13.99
N ASN A 67 -6.73 -2.04 -13.65
CA ASN A 67 -5.97 -3.13 -13.04
C ASN A 67 -5.99 -3.03 -11.50
N THR A 68 -5.90 -1.82 -10.94
CA THR A 68 -5.72 -1.56 -9.49
C THR A 68 -6.92 -0.95 -8.77
N GLY A 69 -8.03 -0.68 -9.45
CA GLY A 69 -9.19 -0.01 -8.85
C GLY A 69 -9.73 -0.74 -7.60
N HIS A 70 -9.96 -0.01 -6.52
CA HIS A 70 -10.32 -0.55 -5.20
C HIS A 70 -11.55 -1.49 -5.20
N HIS A 71 -12.55 -1.21 -6.02
CA HIS A 71 -13.80 -2.00 -6.08
C HIS A 71 -13.98 -2.81 -7.39
N GLY A 72 -13.09 -2.63 -8.36
CA GLY A 72 -13.31 -3.17 -9.71
C GLY A 72 -12.06 -3.32 -10.57
N GLY A 73 -10.88 -3.22 -9.96
CA GLY A 73 -9.61 -3.49 -10.60
C GLY A 73 -9.42 -4.99 -10.82
N THR A 74 -8.77 -5.36 -11.93
CA THR A 74 -8.43 -6.75 -12.26
C THR A 74 -7.80 -7.48 -11.10
N CYS A 75 -6.80 -6.90 -10.41
CA CYS A 75 -6.07 -7.60 -9.37
C CYS A 75 -6.92 -7.89 -8.13
N VAL A 76 -7.76 -6.93 -7.75
CA VAL A 76 -8.73 -7.08 -6.67
C VAL A 76 -9.67 -8.21 -7.06
N LEU A 77 -10.27 -8.14 -8.24
CA LEU A 77 -11.25 -9.14 -8.68
C LEU A 77 -10.67 -10.56 -8.85
N VAL A 78 -9.43 -10.70 -9.30
CA VAL A 78 -8.73 -12.00 -9.38
C VAL A 78 -8.48 -12.56 -7.98
N GLU A 79 -8.10 -11.70 -7.03
CA GLU A 79 -7.97 -12.10 -5.63
C GLU A 79 -9.32 -12.57 -5.08
N TRP A 80 -10.40 -11.81 -5.27
CA TRP A 80 -11.75 -12.18 -4.82
C TRP A 80 -12.30 -13.45 -5.49
N SER A 81 -12.07 -13.65 -6.79
CA SER A 81 -12.58 -14.82 -7.52
C SER A 81 -11.87 -16.10 -7.10
N GLU A 82 -10.57 -16.04 -6.83
CA GLU A 82 -9.79 -17.14 -6.25
C GLU A 82 -10.14 -17.35 -4.76
N PHE A 83 -10.48 -16.28 -4.02
CA PHE A 83 -10.85 -16.33 -2.60
C PHE A 83 -12.19 -17.01 -2.31
N LEU A 84 -13.21 -16.77 -3.15
CA LEU A 84 -14.56 -17.33 -2.95
C LEU A 84 -14.63 -18.82 -3.28
N ASP A 85 -13.80 -19.32 -4.20
CA ASP A 85 -13.73 -20.76 -4.52
C ASP A 85 -12.89 -21.56 -3.49
N ARG A 86 -12.06 -20.89 -2.65
CA ARG A 86 -11.06 -21.57 -1.80
C ARG A 86 -11.22 -21.41 -0.29
N GLY A 87 -12.18 -20.66 0.23
CA GLY A 87 -12.51 -20.65 1.67
C GLY A 87 -11.34 -20.37 2.63
N ARG A 88 -10.29 -19.68 2.18
CA ARG A 88 -9.07 -19.41 2.98
C ARG A 88 -8.98 -17.94 3.39
N PHE A 89 -9.82 -17.58 4.35
CA PHE A 89 -9.43 -16.81 5.53
C PHE A 89 -10.50 -17.07 6.60
N SER A 90 -10.19 -17.96 7.55
CA SER A 90 -10.70 -17.75 8.90
C SER A 90 -9.92 -16.54 9.44
N ASP A 91 -10.61 -15.42 9.58
CA ASP A 91 -10.17 -14.32 10.42
C ASP A 91 -9.69 -14.85 11.78
N GLY A 92 -8.83 -14.08 12.42
CA GLY A 92 -8.41 -14.26 13.81
C GLY A 92 -9.54 -14.06 14.83
N TYR A 93 -10.69 -14.71 14.61
CA TYR A 93 -11.73 -14.93 15.59
C TYR A 93 -12.13 -16.41 15.51
N SER A 94 -11.44 -17.24 16.29
CA SER A 94 -11.81 -18.64 16.50
C SER A 94 -12.99 -18.70 17.46
N ASP A 95 -14.16 -19.06 16.96
CA ASP A 95 -15.22 -19.68 17.75
C ASP A 95 -14.88 -21.17 17.89
N PRO A 96 -14.77 -21.74 19.12
CA PRO A 96 -14.19 -23.05 19.32
C PRO A 96 -15.26 -24.14 19.28
N GLU A 97 -15.77 -24.48 18.11
CA GLU A 97 -16.44 -25.78 17.92
C GLU A 97 -16.68 -26.03 16.43
N VAL A 98 -15.90 -26.94 15.85
CA VAL A 98 -16.31 -28.04 14.95
C VAL A 98 -15.02 -28.61 14.36
N ALA A 99 -14.59 -29.71 14.95
CA ALA A 99 -13.48 -30.52 14.50
C ALA A 99 -13.89 -31.49 13.39
N ALA A 100 -12.86 -31.92 12.66
CA ALA A 100 -12.69 -33.21 11.99
C ALA A 100 -13.40 -33.43 10.64
N SER A 101 -12.57 -33.52 9.59
CA SER A 101 -12.64 -34.66 8.67
C SER A 101 -11.34 -34.78 7.87
N ASP A 102 -10.81 -35.99 7.89
CA ASP A 102 -9.58 -36.47 7.29
C ASP A 102 -9.40 -36.14 5.80
N ARG A 103 -8.20 -35.69 5.42
CA ARG A 103 -7.63 -35.96 4.09
C ARG A 103 -6.14 -36.27 4.17
N VAL A 104 -5.83 -37.43 3.59
CA VAL A 104 -4.56 -38.15 3.52
C VAL A 104 -3.45 -37.29 2.90
N THR A 105 -2.31 -37.21 3.60
CA THR A 105 -1.05 -36.65 3.10
C THR A 105 -0.21 -37.73 2.42
N VAL A 106 0.38 -37.41 1.27
CA VAL A 106 1.44 -38.19 0.62
C VAL A 106 2.76 -37.43 0.80
N PRO A 107 3.85 -38.06 1.28
CA PRO A 107 5.07 -37.34 1.62
C PRO A 107 5.93 -37.12 0.37
N ILE A 108 6.35 -35.86 0.14
CA ILE A 108 7.45 -35.55 -0.76
C ILE A 108 8.60 -35.02 0.10
N ALA A 109 9.74 -35.68 -0.06
CA ALA A 109 10.95 -35.57 0.75
C ALA A 109 11.55 -34.16 0.77
N GLU A 110 12.23 -33.88 1.89
CA GLU A 110 13.04 -32.69 2.13
C GLU A 110 14.06 -32.45 1.02
N THR A 111 14.17 -31.21 0.56
CA THR A 111 15.45 -30.70 0.03
C THR A 111 15.52 -29.18 0.14
N ALA A 112 16.54 -28.73 0.89
CA ALA A 112 17.15 -27.41 0.95
C ALA A 112 16.25 -26.20 1.32
N ALA A 113 16.49 -25.70 2.53
CA ALA A 113 16.02 -24.41 3.02
C ALA A 113 16.44 -23.26 2.09
N VAL A 114 15.58 -22.90 1.14
CA VAL A 114 15.50 -21.52 0.67
C VAL A 114 14.81 -20.75 1.78
N GLN A 115 15.52 -19.81 2.41
CA GLN A 115 14.90 -18.82 3.28
C GLN A 115 13.70 -18.24 2.53
N LYS A 116 12.49 -18.65 2.94
CA LYS A 116 11.23 -18.06 2.45
C LYS A 116 11.30 -16.58 2.81
N LEU A 117 11.62 -15.74 1.83
CA LEU A 117 11.35 -14.32 1.92
C LEU A 117 9.86 -14.21 2.28
N PRO A 118 9.49 -13.56 3.39
CA PRO A 118 8.12 -13.60 3.87
C PRO A 118 7.19 -13.15 2.76
N LEU A 119 6.31 -14.07 2.35
CA LEU A 119 5.29 -13.87 1.35
C LEU A 119 4.55 -12.57 1.67
N LEU A 120 4.69 -11.56 0.81
CA LEU A 120 3.66 -10.53 0.67
C LEU A 120 2.42 -11.26 0.14
N GLY A 121 1.63 -11.87 1.03
CA GLY A 121 0.29 -12.33 0.68
C GLY A 121 -0.49 -11.14 0.12
N GLY A 122 -1.06 -11.32 -1.07
CA GLY A 122 -1.84 -10.34 -1.85
C GLY A 122 -2.07 -9.00 -1.17
N MET A 123 -1.07 -8.13 -1.13
CA MET A 123 -1.25 -6.79 -0.58
C MET A 123 -1.67 -5.92 -1.75
N ALA A 124 -2.97 -5.63 -1.86
CA ALA A 124 -3.42 -4.54 -2.73
C ALA A 124 -2.65 -3.28 -2.28
N PRO A 125 -1.80 -2.68 -3.14
CA PRO A 125 -1.14 -1.44 -2.79
C PRO A 125 -2.21 -0.40 -2.47
N GLY A 126 -1.90 0.56 -1.60
CA GLY A 126 -2.78 1.68 -1.22
C GLY A 126 -3.11 2.65 -2.35
N ALA A 127 -3.41 2.13 -3.54
CA ALA A 127 -3.77 2.84 -4.76
C ALA A 127 -5.18 3.41 -4.63
N MET A 128 -5.31 4.45 -3.81
CA MET A 128 -6.36 5.44 -4.01
C MET A 128 -6.08 6.13 -5.35
N HIS A 129 -7.14 6.49 -6.09
CA HIS A 129 -7.16 6.89 -7.51
C HIS A 129 -6.28 8.10 -7.93
N HIS A 130 -5.31 8.51 -7.11
CA HIS A 130 -4.37 9.61 -7.30
C HIS A 130 -2.89 9.25 -7.02
N ALA A 131 -2.49 7.98 -7.20
CA ALA A 131 -1.09 7.52 -7.10
C ALA A 131 -0.16 8.05 -8.23
N ARG A 132 -0.33 9.32 -8.65
CA ARG A 132 0.45 9.98 -9.72
C ARG A 132 1.95 9.97 -9.46
N TRP A 133 2.35 10.00 -8.20
CA TRP A 133 3.76 9.96 -7.80
C TRP A 133 4.38 8.59 -8.07
N MET A 134 3.68 7.49 -7.74
CA MET A 134 4.22 6.14 -7.95
C MET A 134 4.40 5.82 -9.43
N ALA A 135 3.49 6.29 -10.29
CA ALA A 135 3.69 6.19 -11.74
C ALA A 135 5.01 6.85 -12.16
N LYS A 136 5.27 8.09 -11.71
CA LYS A 136 6.53 8.80 -11.99
C LYS A 136 7.74 8.04 -11.45
N ALA A 137 7.66 7.51 -10.23
CA ALA A 137 8.74 6.74 -9.62
C ALA A 137 9.10 5.47 -10.43
N ILE A 138 8.08 4.72 -10.86
CA ILE A 138 8.26 3.55 -11.74
C ILE A 138 8.85 3.97 -13.10
N TYR A 139 8.39 5.07 -13.69
CA TYR A 139 8.96 5.58 -14.93
C TYR A 139 10.43 6.00 -14.75
N SER A 140 10.80 6.65 -13.65
CA SER A 140 12.20 6.99 -13.34
C SER A 140 13.07 5.73 -13.27
N ILE A 141 12.60 4.66 -12.63
CA ILE A 141 13.29 3.36 -12.59
C ILE A 141 13.44 2.80 -14.01
N LYS A 142 12.37 2.81 -14.83
CA LYS A 142 12.42 2.33 -16.21
C LYS A 142 13.42 3.10 -17.06
N VAL A 143 13.40 4.43 -17.02
CA VAL A 143 14.35 5.27 -17.77
C VAL A 143 15.78 5.01 -17.30
N TRP A 144 15.99 4.80 -16.01
CA TRP A 144 17.31 4.43 -15.48
C TRP A 144 17.79 3.05 -15.96
N LEU A 145 16.92 2.02 -15.96
CA LEU A 145 17.27 0.68 -16.45
C LEU A 145 17.63 0.68 -17.94
N PHE A 146 16.88 1.44 -18.74
CA PHE A 146 17.10 1.58 -20.18
C PHE A 146 17.93 2.82 -20.55
N GLN A 147 18.70 3.38 -19.61
CA GLN A 147 19.43 4.65 -19.78
C GLN A 147 20.37 4.72 -20.99
N LYS A 148 20.74 3.57 -21.58
CA LYS A 148 21.54 3.51 -22.82
C LYS A 148 20.73 3.85 -24.08
N GLN A 149 19.41 3.72 -24.03
CA GLN A 149 18.49 4.04 -25.13
C GLN A 149 18.10 5.52 -25.16
N PHE A 150 18.45 6.28 -24.12
CA PHE A 150 18.09 7.69 -23.97
C PHE A 150 19.34 8.59 -24.00
N LYS A 151 19.20 9.77 -24.60
CA LYS A 151 20.22 10.81 -24.55
C LYS A 151 20.08 11.60 -23.25
N LEU A 152 20.67 11.08 -22.18
CA LEU A 152 20.63 11.69 -20.84
C LEU A 152 21.92 12.47 -20.57
N THR A 153 21.77 13.69 -20.06
CA THR A 153 22.89 14.44 -19.48
C THR A 153 23.44 13.73 -18.23
N PRO A 154 24.69 14.01 -17.82
CA PRO A 154 25.24 13.47 -16.59
C PRO A 154 24.42 13.81 -15.35
N GLY A 155 23.80 15.00 -15.31
CA GLY A 155 22.92 15.44 -14.22
C GLY A 155 21.63 14.62 -14.15
N GLU A 156 20.93 14.47 -15.28
CA GLU A 156 19.70 13.66 -15.36
C GLU A 156 19.96 12.20 -14.99
N ARG A 157 21.09 11.63 -15.43
CA ARG A 157 21.47 10.26 -15.08
C ARG A 157 21.65 10.08 -13.57
N ARG A 158 22.34 11.02 -12.91
CA ARG A 158 22.52 10.98 -11.44
C ARG A 158 21.18 11.15 -10.71
N GLY A 159 20.36 12.12 -11.12
CA GLY A 159 19.04 12.33 -10.54
C GLY A 159 18.12 11.11 -10.70
N LEU A 160 18.08 10.50 -11.88
CA LEU A 160 17.33 9.27 -12.13
C LEU A 160 17.83 8.10 -11.28
N ALA A 161 19.15 7.95 -11.14
CA ALA A 161 19.73 6.93 -10.28
C ALA A 161 19.31 7.13 -8.82
N SER A 162 19.43 8.35 -8.31
CA SER A 162 19.05 8.68 -6.94
C SER A 162 17.56 8.42 -6.68
N VAL A 163 16.66 8.89 -7.55
CA VAL A 163 15.22 8.63 -7.43
C VAL A 163 14.90 7.13 -7.53
N ALA A 164 15.58 6.39 -8.40
CA ALA A 164 15.37 4.95 -8.53
C ALA A 164 15.80 4.19 -7.26
N ILE A 165 16.96 4.53 -6.69
CA ILE A 165 17.47 3.93 -5.44
C ILE A 165 16.56 4.30 -4.27
N PHE A 166 16.18 5.58 -4.14
CA PHE A 166 15.22 6.04 -3.15
C PHE A 166 13.90 5.26 -3.24
N THR A 167 13.35 5.14 -4.44
CA THR A 167 12.07 4.44 -4.66
C THR A 167 12.18 2.97 -4.24
N ALA A 168 13.25 2.29 -4.67
CA ALA A 168 13.42 0.86 -4.44
C ALA A 168 13.76 0.53 -2.97
N LEU A 169 14.65 1.29 -2.34
CA LEU A 169 15.20 0.96 -1.02
C LEU A 169 14.45 1.63 0.13
N VAL A 170 13.84 2.79 -0.11
CA VAL A 170 13.22 3.60 0.95
C VAL A 170 11.70 3.60 0.79
N TYR A 171 11.20 4.11 -0.34
CA TYR A 171 9.78 4.43 -0.47
C TYR A 171 8.88 3.20 -0.70
N ALA A 172 9.34 2.20 -1.46
CA ALA A 172 8.51 1.04 -1.82
C ALA A 172 7.91 0.35 -0.60
N ARG A 173 8.69 0.18 0.47
CA ARG A 173 8.22 -0.42 1.73
C ARG A 173 7.15 0.43 2.41
N ALA A 174 7.42 1.73 2.57
CA ALA A 174 6.46 2.65 3.19
C ALA A 174 5.15 2.70 2.39
N TRP A 175 5.23 2.63 1.07
CA TRP A 175 4.07 2.59 0.19
C TRP A 175 3.22 1.33 0.35
N THR A 176 3.84 0.14 0.40
CA THR A 176 3.08 -1.12 0.51
C THR A 176 2.41 -1.27 1.88
N GLU A 177 2.99 -0.69 2.93
CA GLU A 177 2.46 -0.75 4.28
C GLU A 177 1.55 0.46 4.63
N ALA A 178 1.36 1.42 3.72
CA ALA A 178 0.53 2.61 3.91
C ALA A 178 -0.96 2.34 4.24
N PRO A 179 -1.62 1.27 3.74
CA PRO A 179 -3.03 1.00 4.07
C PRO A 179 -3.30 0.67 5.54
N PHE A 180 -2.27 0.30 6.31
CA PHE A 180 -2.45 -0.22 7.67
C PHE A 180 -2.27 0.89 8.71
N ALA A 181 -3.37 1.56 9.06
CA ALA A 181 -3.37 2.66 10.02
C ALA A 181 -2.73 2.30 11.37
N ALA A 182 -2.92 1.07 11.86
CA ALA A 182 -2.37 0.63 13.15
C ALA A 182 -0.82 0.56 13.18
N ILE A 183 -0.15 0.39 12.04
CA ILE A 183 1.32 0.43 11.95
C ILE A 183 1.85 1.76 11.43
N ALA A 184 0.99 2.70 11.05
CA ALA A 184 1.42 3.98 10.49
C ALA A 184 2.50 4.69 11.35
N PRO A 185 2.39 4.76 12.70
CA PRO A 185 3.45 5.35 13.54
C PRO A 185 4.81 4.66 13.42
N ARG A 186 4.81 3.33 13.34
CA ARG A 186 6.04 2.55 13.19
C ARG A 186 6.60 2.73 11.78
N ASN A 187 5.75 2.65 10.76
CA ASN A 187 6.18 2.76 9.38
C ASN A 187 6.81 4.12 9.11
N ASP A 188 6.22 5.20 9.64
CA ASP A 188 6.78 6.55 9.53
C ASP A 188 8.13 6.67 10.24
N LEU A 189 8.27 6.09 11.43
CA LEU A 189 9.56 6.05 12.13
C LEU A 189 10.63 5.27 11.35
N GLU A 190 10.28 4.10 10.81
CA GLU A 190 11.22 3.30 10.01
C GLU A 190 11.57 4.00 8.68
N LEU A 191 10.63 4.73 8.09
CA LEU A 191 10.88 5.55 6.92
C LEU A 191 11.85 6.70 7.24
N LEU A 192 11.70 7.38 8.38
CA LEU A 192 12.63 8.43 8.81
C LEU A 192 14.05 7.88 9.02
N LYS A 193 14.19 6.69 9.63
CA LYS A 193 15.49 6.01 9.76
C LYS A 193 16.08 5.60 8.40
N ALA A 194 15.23 5.15 7.47
CA ALA A 194 15.67 4.83 6.13
C ALA A 194 16.14 6.08 5.37
N LEU A 195 15.51 7.24 5.62
CA LEU A 195 15.96 8.54 5.12
C LEU A 195 17.29 8.98 5.73
N ASP A 196 17.50 8.78 7.04
CA ASP A 196 18.82 9.00 7.69
C ASP A 196 19.92 8.19 7.00
N ALA A 197 19.67 6.91 6.73
CA ALA A 197 20.62 6.05 6.05
C ALA A 197 20.83 6.47 4.58
N PHE A 198 19.76 6.90 3.90
CA PHE A 198 19.79 7.33 2.50
C PHE A 198 20.52 8.67 2.30
N GLU A 199 20.64 9.50 3.34
CA GLU A 199 21.40 10.76 3.32
C GLU A 199 22.87 10.57 2.90
N TYR A 200 23.45 9.39 3.16
CA TYR A 200 24.78 9.02 2.67
C TYR A 200 24.86 8.90 1.13
N ILE A 201 23.74 8.57 0.47
CA ILE A 201 23.65 8.38 -0.98
C ILE A 201 23.32 9.70 -1.67
N ASP A 202 22.28 10.39 -1.20
CA ASP A 202 21.84 11.67 -1.73
C ASP A 202 21.29 12.57 -0.60
N PRO A 203 22.11 13.50 -0.08
CA PRO A 203 21.75 14.30 1.07
C PRO A 203 20.63 15.31 0.75
N ASP A 204 20.60 15.84 -0.47
CA ASP A 204 19.60 16.83 -0.88
C ASP A 204 18.23 16.16 -0.98
N LEU A 205 18.14 15.01 -1.67
CA LEU A 205 16.90 14.26 -1.78
C LEU A 205 16.44 13.71 -0.42
N ALA A 206 17.36 13.21 0.41
CA ALA A 206 17.02 12.74 1.75
C ALA A 206 16.42 13.86 2.60
N LYS A 207 17.03 15.04 2.59
CA LYS A 207 16.55 16.22 3.32
C LYS A 207 15.19 16.69 2.81
N ASP A 208 14.99 16.79 1.49
CA ASP A 208 13.71 17.18 0.91
C ASP A 208 12.60 16.19 1.24
N ALA A 209 12.89 14.89 1.12
CA ALA A 209 11.94 13.84 1.47
C ALA A 209 11.60 13.86 2.97
N ARG A 210 12.60 14.02 3.85
CA ARG A 210 12.39 14.13 5.30
C ARG A 210 11.53 15.33 5.66
N ASN A 211 11.86 16.51 5.14
CA ASN A 211 11.08 17.74 5.36
C ASN A 211 9.62 17.53 4.97
N LYS A 212 9.38 16.79 3.88
CA LYS A 212 8.03 16.45 3.45
C LYS A 212 7.34 15.49 4.42
N MET A 213 8.00 14.40 4.82
CA MET A 213 7.44 13.41 5.75
C MET A 213 7.17 14.00 7.14
N GLU A 214 8.04 14.87 7.65
CA GLU A 214 7.82 15.59 8.92
C GLU A 214 6.57 16.46 8.91
N GLY A 215 6.14 16.95 7.73
CA GLY A 215 4.86 17.66 7.57
C GLY A 215 3.64 16.76 7.72
N HIS A 216 3.81 15.43 7.66
CA HIS A 216 2.74 14.44 7.76
C HIS A 216 2.66 13.78 9.14
N LEU A 217 3.58 14.05 10.06
CA LEU A 217 3.61 13.48 11.41
C LEU A 217 2.59 14.08 12.39
N TRP A 218 1.75 15.01 11.93
CA TRP A 218 0.75 15.71 12.75
C TRP A 218 -0.24 14.79 13.47
N TYR A 219 -0.45 13.58 12.93
CA TYR A 219 -1.34 12.57 13.51
C TYR A 219 -0.66 11.73 14.60
N LEU A 220 0.65 11.87 14.84
CA LEU A 220 1.36 11.17 15.91
C LEU A 220 1.11 11.83 17.28
N SER A 221 -0.17 11.90 17.66
CA SER A 221 -0.58 12.34 19.00
C SER A 221 -0.47 11.20 20.02
N LYS A 222 -0.60 11.52 21.32
CA LYS A 222 -0.59 10.51 22.39
C LYS A 222 -1.73 9.51 22.26
N GLU A 223 -2.88 9.96 21.77
CA GLU A 223 -4.06 9.14 21.55
C GLU A 223 -3.84 8.20 20.36
N LEU A 224 -3.34 8.71 19.24
CA LEU A 224 -3.20 7.92 18.01
C LEU A 224 -1.99 6.98 18.05
N ILE A 225 -0.90 7.37 18.73
CA ILE A 225 0.25 6.47 18.92
C ILE A 225 -0.13 5.25 19.77
N SER A 226 -1.13 5.38 20.65
CA SER A 226 -1.63 4.26 21.46
C SER A 226 -2.26 3.15 20.61
N LEU A 227 -2.76 3.46 19.40
CA LEU A 227 -3.29 2.46 18.48
C LEU A 227 -2.22 1.45 18.04
N SER A 228 -0.94 1.87 18.03
CA SER A 228 0.18 0.97 17.72
C SER A 228 0.36 -0.16 18.75
N LEU A 229 -0.18 -0.01 19.97
CA LEU A 229 -0.13 -1.04 21.01
C LEU A 229 -0.93 -2.29 20.63
N PHE A 230 -1.94 -2.17 19.76
CA PHE A 230 -2.79 -3.27 19.34
C PHE A 230 -2.19 -4.08 18.19
N HIS A 231 -1.08 -3.64 17.60
CA HIS A 231 -0.52 -4.32 16.45
C HIS A 231 0.53 -5.39 16.85
N ASP A 232 0.42 -6.59 16.29
CA ASP A 232 1.28 -7.74 16.65
C ASP A 232 2.74 -7.56 16.20
N LYS A 233 2.95 -6.86 15.08
CA LYS A 233 4.31 -6.56 14.62
C LYS A 233 5.08 -5.64 15.59
N VAL A 234 4.43 -4.89 16.49
CA VAL A 234 5.13 -4.03 17.45
C VAL A 234 5.65 -4.89 18.61
N PRO A 235 6.97 -5.01 18.85
CA PRO A 235 7.49 -5.87 19.91
C PRO A 235 6.99 -5.45 21.29
N LEU A 236 6.78 -6.41 22.20
CA LEU A 236 6.30 -6.16 23.56
C LEU A 236 7.17 -5.12 24.30
N GLU A 237 8.49 -5.18 24.14
CA GLU A 237 9.42 -4.22 24.73
C GLU A 237 9.21 -2.79 24.19
N THR A 238 8.87 -2.65 22.90
CA THR A 238 8.51 -1.36 22.32
C THR A 238 7.17 -0.87 22.87
N LYS A 239 6.17 -1.76 23.02
CA LYS A 239 4.87 -1.44 23.63
C LYS A 239 5.04 -0.91 25.06
N LYS A 240 5.88 -1.57 25.88
CA LYS A 240 6.22 -1.11 27.24
C LYS A 240 6.85 0.28 27.22
N LYS A 241 7.84 0.52 26.35
CA LYS A 241 8.49 1.84 26.21
C LYS A 241 7.51 2.95 25.80
N ILE A 242 6.58 2.65 24.89
CA ILE A 242 5.51 3.58 24.50
C ILE A 242 4.64 3.92 25.73
N MET A 243 4.22 2.91 26.51
CA MET A 243 3.39 3.13 27.69
C MET A 243 4.10 3.98 28.75
N THR A 244 5.36 3.67 29.05
CA THR A 244 6.20 4.47 29.96
C THR A 244 6.32 5.91 29.48
N ALA A 245 6.61 6.12 28.19
CA ALA A 245 6.72 7.46 27.62
C ALA A 245 5.41 8.25 27.70
N ILE A 246 4.25 7.61 27.47
CA ILE A 246 2.93 8.25 27.61
C ILE A 246 2.69 8.69 29.07
N GLN A 247 3.08 7.85 30.04
CA GLN A 247 2.92 8.12 31.47
C GLN A 247 3.88 9.19 31.99
N GLU A 248 5.13 9.21 31.51
CA GLU A 248 6.18 10.09 32.05
C GLU A 248 6.25 11.46 31.35
N ARG A 249 6.02 11.51 30.03
CA ARG A 249 6.19 12.76 29.27
C ARG A 249 4.92 13.61 29.30
N GLU A 250 5.06 14.90 29.59
CA GLU A 250 4.01 15.89 29.30
C GLU A 250 3.80 16.02 27.78
N GLY A 251 2.61 16.46 27.36
CA GLY A 251 2.33 16.66 25.93
C GLY A 251 2.78 18.05 25.51
N ASP A 252 3.10 18.22 24.24
CA ASP A 252 3.49 19.52 23.73
C ASP A 252 2.28 20.47 23.65
N ALA A 253 2.55 21.75 23.95
CA ALA A 253 1.60 22.85 23.85
C ALA A 253 1.21 23.14 22.40
N GLU A 254 2.12 22.88 21.46
CA GLU A 254 1.88 22.97 20.01
C GLU A 254 1.73 21.57 19.41
N HIS A 255 0.65 21.36 18.67
CA HIS A 255 0.57 20.22 17.75
C HIS A 255 1.53 20.44 16.59
N GLN A 256 2.46 19.50 16.35
CA GLN A 256 3.36 19.58 15.19
C GLN A 256 2.55 19.71 13.89
N LYS A 257 2.72 20.85 13.22
CA LYS A 257 2.31 21.12 11.82
C LYS A 257 0.90 20.61 11.46
N ARG A 258 -0.10 20.80 12.34
CA ARG A 258 -1.49 20.39 12.07
C ARG A 258 -1.96 21.06 10.76
N PRO A 259 -2.41 20.31 9.75
CA PRO A 259 -2.83 20.91 8.50
C PRO A 259 -3.97 21.91 8.73
N VAL A 260 -3.78 23.11 8.20
CA VAL A 260 -4.90 24.03 7.97
C VAL A 260 -5.71 23.37 6.86
N PHE A 261 -6.87 22.79 7.15
CA PHE A 261 -7.71 22.13 6.15
C PHE A 261 -8.05 23.14 5.05
N PRO A 262 -7.49 23.02 3.83
CA PRO A 262 -7.87 23.87 2.73
C PRO A 262 -9.29 23.50 2.31
N SER A 263 -10.12 24.49 2.01
CA SER A 263 -11.50 24.30 1.53
C SER A 263 -11.61 23.40 0.29
N GLU A 264 -10.51 23.20 -0.45
CA GLU A 264 -10.44 22.30 -1.61
C GLU A 264 -10.57 20.80 -1.26
N TYR A 265 -10.10 20.34 -0.10
CA TYR A 265 -10.15 18.90 0.25
C TYR A 265 -11.53 18.44 0.69
N ASN A 266 -12.34 19.36 1.19
CA ASN A 266 -13.68 19.12 1.69
C ASN A 266 -14.60 18.48 0.64
N ARG A 267 -14.47 18.89 -0.63
CA ARG A 267 -15.24 18.36 -1.77
C ARG A 267 -14.84 16.94 -2.17
N LEU A 268 -13.69 16.44 -1.68
CA LEU A 268 -13.26 15.04 -1.88
C LEU A 268 -13.92 14.09 -0.88
N LEU A 269 -14.29 14.59 0.31
CA LEU A 269 -14.90 13.80 1.37
C LEU A 269 -16.39 13.61 1.15
N THR A 270 -17.09 14.68 0.77
CA THR A 270 -18.51 14.62 0.39
C THR A 270 -18.85 15.71 -0.62
N LYS A 271 -19.82 15.42 -1.49
CA LYS A 271 -20.43 16.40 -2.41
C LYS A 271 -21.70 17.02 -1.83
N ASP A 272 -22.16 16.51 -0.70
CA ASP A 272 -23.33 16.98 0.03
C ASP A 272 -22.93 18.16 0.94
N GLU A 273 -23.55 19.31 0.74
CA GLU A 273 -23.22 20.54 1.47
C GLU A 273 -23.62 20.48 2.96
N GLU A 274 -24.69 19.76 3.32
CA GLU A 274 -25.12 19.62 4.71
C GLU A 274 -24.15 18.73 5.49
N GLN A 275 -23.76 17.59 4.90
CA GLN A 275 -22.74 16.71 5.49
C GLN A 275 -21.41 17.43 5.62
N LEU A 276 -21.04 18.24 4.64
CA LEU A 276 -19.82 19.04 4.70
C LEU A 276 -19.87 20.06 5.85
N GLN A 277 -20.99 20.76 6.00
CA GLN A 277 -21.15 21.75 7.06
C GLN A 277 -21.12 21.10 8.44
N PHE A 278 -21.77 19.95 8.60
CA PHE A 278 -21.71 19.15 9.83
C PHE A 278 -20.28 18.70 10.16
N LEU A 279 -19.55 18.20 9.16
CA LEU A 279 -18.16 17.77 9.32
C LEU A 279 -17.26 18.94 9.73
N LEU A 280 -17.40 20.11 9.09
CA LEU A 280 -16.63 21.29 9.44
C LEU A 280 -16.90 21.75 10.86
N GLN A 281 -18.17 21.73 11.26
CA GLN A 281 -18.57 22.06 12.63
C GLN A 281 -17.95 21.09 13.64
N ALA A 282 -18.03 19.78 13.39
CA ALA A 282 -17.42 18.75 14.23
C ALA A 282 -15.90 18.93 14.35
N ILE A 283 -15.21 19.26 13.25
CA ILE A 283 -13.76 19.54 13.25
C ILE A 283 -13.44 20.78 14.08
N VAL A 284 -14.21 21.86 13.93
CA VAL A 284 -14.00 23.11 14.68
C VAL A 284 -14.23 22.88 16.18
N ASP A 285 -15.30 22.17 16.54
CA ASP A 285 -15.63 21.90 17.93
C ASP A 285 -14.59 20.98 18.57
N HIS A 286 -14.15 19.94 17.85
CA HIS A 286 -13.04 19.10 18.29
C HIS A 286 -11.74 19.91 18.48
N ARG A 287 -11.44 20.87 17.58
CA ARG A 287 -10.24 21.73 17.72
C ARG A 287 -10.33 22.68 18.92
N LYS A 288 -11.52 23.17 19.26
CA LYS A 288 -11.75 23.97 20.47
C LYS A 288 -11.65 23.14 21.74
N GLN A 289 -12.15 21.90 21.70
CA GLN A 289 -12.13 20.98 22.83
C GLN A 289 -10.72 20.44 23.09
N TYR A 290 -9.96 20.16 22.04
CA TYR A 290 -8.59 19.64 22.07
C TYR A 290 -7.62 20.58 21.31
N PRO A 291 -7.29 21.75 21.90
CA PRO A 291 -6.38 22.72 21.30
C PRO A 291 -4.91 22.25 21.31
N ASP A 292 -4.52 21.49 22.34
CA ASP A 292 -3.17 20.97 22.54
C ASP A 292 -3.18 19.49 22.95
N SER A 293 -2.00 18.88 23.06
CA SER A 293 -1.84 17.46 23.40
C SER A 293 -1.53 17.24 24.90
N ARG A 294 -1.74 18.27 25.75
CA ARG A 294 -1.40 18.19 27.18
C ARG A 294 -2.35 17.26 27.92
N LYS A 295 -1.81 16.56 28.93
CA LYS A 295 -2.59 15.62 29.76
C LYS A 295 -3.77 16.29 30.45
N SER A 296 -3.60 17.52 30.93
CA SER A 296 -4.66 18.32 31.56
C SER A 296 -5.82 18.61 30.60
N THR A 297 -5.51 18.93 29.34
CA THR A 297 -6.49 19.20 28.29
C THR A 297 -7.30 17.95 27.94
N VAL A 298 -6.62 16.82 27.74
CA VAL A 298 -7.25 15.54 27.36
C VAL A 298 -8.05 14.93 28.52
N ALA A 299 -7.52 15.00 29.75
CA ALA A 299 -8.16 14.42 30.94
C ALA A 299 -9.40 15.20 31.42
N ARG A 300 -9.52 16.50 31.07
CA ARG A 300 -10.68 17.34 31.43
C ARG A 300 -11.97 16.83 30.78
N THR A 301 -11.85 16.18 29.64
CA THR A 301 -12.97 15.81 28.77
C THR A 301 -13.50 14.39 29.00
N GLY A 302 -12.66 13.48 29.52
CA GLY A 302 -13.07 12.10 29.84
C GLY A 302 -13.84 11.94 31.16
N ARG A 303 -14.24 13.04 31.81
CA ARG A 303 -15.04 13.06 33.05
C ARG A 303 -16.49 13.51 32.84
N GLN A 304 -16.96 13.58 31.59
CA GLN A 304 -18.36 13.81 31.25
C GLN A 304 -19.03 12.50 30.83
#